data_AF-W4HEA1-F1
#
_entry.id   AF-W4HEA1-F1
#
_cell.length_a   1.000
_cell.length_b   1.000
_cell.length_c   1.000
_cell.angle_alpha   90.00
_cell.angle_beta   90.00
_cell.angle_gamma   90.00
#
_symmetry.space_group_name_H-M   'P 1'
#
loop_
_entity.id
_entity.type
_entity.pdbx_description
1 polymer ?
#
loop_
_entity_poly.entity_id
_entity_poly.type
_entity_poly.pdbx_seq_one_letter_code
_entity_poly.pdbx_strand_id
1 'polypeptide(L)'
;MFRLIPHLIVAALAVFGGAAGAQVEAGRALFVEGAGARALLADGAVDVPASRFPCAGCHGADGRGGVEGATEFPALITGAAPRFDRTALAAALLEGTGADGRTLSSAMPRYRTDPATLDALHAYIAALADAGGIGVAAGALHITPPSDPARRAAFAAGLDEANREGGAWGRRFALVDPPAGAVVAADEVVAGLAEAAAERRAALIATELRRRDIRAVALGTPDDALSVMLEDLSVDVLPDAGAQIEIGAPGVVLVEADGTRTTLVAPPKDDALATLSARHVARAAIACGRGVTRRCLLGALADLRLEP
;
A
#
# COMPACT_ATOMS: atom_id res chain seq x y z
N MET A 1 -5.75 40.34 57.58
CA MET A 1 -6.64 40.23 56.40
C MET A 1 -6.00 39.29 55.41
N PHE A 2 -6.52 38.06 55.35
CA PHE A 2 -6.12 37.00 54.41
C PHE A 2 -6.46 37.41 52.98
N ARG A 3 -5.52 37.29 52.04
CA ARG A 3 -5.80 37.30 50.59
C ARG A 3 -5.40 35.94 50.01
N LEU A 4 -6.39 35.35 49.34
CA LEU A 4 -6.39 34.02 48.77
C LEU A 4 -5.35 33.84 47.67
N ILE A 5 -4.75 32.66 47.63
CA ILE A 5 -4.08 32.06 46.47
C ILE A 5 -5.14 31.19 45.77
N PRO A 6 -5.52 31.48 44.52
CA PRO A 6 -6.04 30.47 43.62
C PRO A 6 -5.07 30.23 42.46
N HIS A 7 -5.27 29.12 41.75
CA HIS A 7 -4.52 28.63 40.57
C HIS A 7 -3.45 27.58 40.88
N LEU A 8 -3.92 26.49 41.49
CA LEU A 8 -3.42 25.15 41.22
C LEU A 8 -4.47 24.46 40.33
N ILE A 9 -4.01 23.58 39.43
CA ILE A 9 -4.77 22.63 38.58
C ILE A 9 -5.08 23.11 37.14
N VAL A 10 -4.09 23.01 36.26
CA VAL A 10 -4.14 22.66 34.82
C VAL A 10 -2.72 22.11 34.53
N ALA A 11 -2.41 20.95 33.96
CA ALA A 11 -3.11 19.91 33.24
C ALA A 11 -2.38 18.56 33.48
N ALA A 12 -3.13 17.47 33.64
CA ALA A 12 -2.62 16.10 33.52
C ALA A 12 -3.60 15.30 32.67
N LEU A 13 -3.55 15.51 31.35
CA LEU A 13 -4.37 14.81 30.36
C LEU A 13 -3.51 14.56 29.11
N ALA A 14 -2.56 13.64 29.19
CA ALA A 14 -1.80 13.13 28.03
C ALA A 14 -1.08 11.78 28.28
N VAL A 15 -1.60 10.86 29.12
CA VAL A 15 -0.91 9.57 29.42
C VAL A 15 -1.62 8.32 28.86
N PHE A 16 -2.83 8.45 28.29
CA PHE A 16 -3.59 7.26 27.86
C PHE A 16 -3.20 6.71 26.47
N GLY A 17 -2.53 7.49 25.61
CA GLY A 17 -2.12 7.02 24.28
C GLY A 17 -0.87 6.12 24.26
N GLY A 18 0.04 6.29 25.22
CA GLY A 18 1.31 5.57 25.24
C GLY A 18 1.20 4.10 25.67
N ALA A 19 0.30 3.81 26.61
CA ALA A 19 0.14 2.45 27.15
C ALA A 19 -0.48 1.49 26.12
N ALA A 20 -1.51 1.94 25.37
CA ALA A 20 -2.12 1.14 24.31
C ALA A 20 -1.14 0.88 23.16
N GLY A 21 -0.36 1.89 22.76
CA GLY A 21 0.70 1.72 21.75
C GLY A 21 1.79 0.75 22.19
N ALA A 22 2.24 0.84 23.44
CA ALA A 22 3.24 -0.07 24.00
C ALA A 22 2.73 -1.52 24.07
N GLN A 23 1.45 -1.72 24.40
CA GLN A 23 0.82 -3.05 24.41
C GLN A 23 0.74 -3.65 23.01
N VAL A 24 0.31 -2.87 22.01
CA VAL A 24 0.28 -3.33 20.61
C VAL A 24 1.68 -3.68 20.11
N GLU A 25 2.70 -2.89 20.47
CA GLU A 25 4.10 -3.19 20.07
C GLU A 25 4.65 -4.45 20.75
N ALA A 26 4.34 -4.68 22.03
CA ALA A 26 4.69 -5.92 22.70
C ALA A 26 4.02 -7.14 22.05
N GLY A 27 2.75 -7.00 21.63
CA GLY A 27 2.05 -8.02 20.85
C GLY A 27 2.67 -8.27 19.49
N ARG A 28 3.09 -7.19 18.79
CA ARG A 28 3.83 -7.26 17.52
C ARG A 28 5.13 -8.06 17.67
N ALA A 29 5.92 -7.76 18.70
CA ALA A 29 7.20 -8.44 18.95
C ALA A 29 7.01 -9.95 19.18
N LEU A 30 5.97 -10.35 19.91
CA LEU A 30 5.63 -11.78 20.00
C LEU A 30 5.19 -12.34 18.64
N PHE A 31 4.26 -11.68 17.96
CA PHE A 31 3.70 -12.19 16.70
C PHE A 31 4.73 -12.37 15.59
N VAL A 32 5.60 -11.37 15.40
CA VAL A 32 6.56 -11.31 14.30
C VAL A 32 7.87 -12.00 14.66
N GLU A 33 8.33 -11.86 15.90
CA GLU A 33 9.68 -12.24 16.32
C GLU A 33 9.69 -13.37 17.35
N GLY A 34 8.52 -13.78 17.87
CA GLY A 34 8.42 -14.81 18.91
C GLY A 34 8.94 -14.34 20.27
N ALA A 35 9.01 -13.03 20.51
CA ALA A 35 9.57 -12.46 21.74
C ALA A 35 8.70 -12.77 22.97
N GLY A 36 9.34 -13.11 24.09
CA GLY A 36 8.65 -13.28 25.38
C GLY A 36 7.89 -14.61 25.56
N ALA A 37 7.91 -15.52 24.59
CA ALA A 37 7.23 -16.81 24.68
C ALA A 37 8.15 -18.01 24.40
N ARG A 38 7.68 -19.19 24.81
CA ARG A 38 8.30 -20.48 24.49
C ARG A 38 7.33 -21.33 23.69
N ALA A 39 7.83 -22.00 22.64
CA ALA A 39 7.06 -22.93 21.83
C ALA A 39 7.30 -24.37 22.30
N LEU A 40 6.20 -25.10 22.44
CA LEU A 40 6.13 -26.50 22.83
C LEU A 40 5.74 -27.32 21.59
N LEU A 41 6.64 -28.20 21.20
CA LEU A 41 6.49 -29.09 20.05
C LEU A 41 6.32 -30.53 20.52
N ALA A 42 5.83 -31.39 19.63
CA ALA A 42 5.62 -32.83 19.90
C ALA A 42 4.87 -33.04 21.24
N ASP A 43 3.74 -32.33 21.38
CA ASP A 43 2.86 -32.35 22.55
C ASP A 43 3.57 -32.07 23.89
N GLY A 44 4.59 -31.20 23.85
CA GLY A 44 5.31 -30.72 25.03
C GLY A 44 6.65 -31.41 25.29
N ALA A 45 7.04 -32.40 24.48
CA ALA A 45 8.32 -33.09 24.61
C ALA A 45 9.53 -32.21 24.26
N VAL A 46 9.33 -31.18 23.43
CA VAL A 46 10.40 -30.27 23.01
C VAL A 46 10.01 -28.83 23.32
N ASP A 47 10.87 -28.14 24.07
CA ASP A 47 10.68 -26.76 24.50
C ASP A 47 11.77 -25.86 23.91
N VAL A 48 11.37 -24.92 23.05
CA VAL A 48 12.28 -24.01 22.34
C VAL A 48 11.81 -22.56 22.46
N PRO A 49 12.71 -21.57 22.27
CA PRO A 49 12.30 -20.18 22.12
C PRO A 49 11.27 -20.02 20.99
N ALA A 50 10.21 -19.25 21.23
CA ALA A 50 9.17 -19.02 20.21
C ALA A 50 9.70 -18.27 18.98
N SER A 51 10.86 -17.60 19.07
CA SER A 51 11.53 -16.96 17.93
C SER A 51 11.94 -17.93 16.80
N ARG A 52 11.95 -19.25 17.06
CA ARG A 52 12.13 -20.25 16.00
C ARG A 52 10.83 -20.56 15.24
N PHE A 53 9.69 -20.20 15.81
CA PHE A 53 8.35 -20.46 15.28
C PHE A 53 7.45 -19.24 15.53
N PRO A 54 7.78 -18.04 14.99
CA PRO A 54 6.93 -16.86 15.16
C PRO A 54 5.59 -17.05 14.45
N CYS A 55 4.51 -16.49 15.02
CA CYS A 55 3.15 -16.63 14.50
C CYS A 55 3.06 -16.15 13.04
N ALA A 56 3.74 -15.06 12.70
CA ALA A 56 3.79 -14.48 11.36
C ALA A 56 4.34 -15.43 10.27
N GLY A 57 5.15 -16.42 10.66
CA GLY A 57 5.71 -17.41 9.73
C GLY A 57 4.64 -18.28 9.09
N CYS A 58 3.64 -18.69 9.86
CA CYS A 58 2.53 -19.53 9.39
C CYS A 58 1.29 -18.70 9.07
N HIS A 59 0.90 -17.78 9.95
CA HIS A 59 -0.33 -17.00 9.83
C HIS A 59 -0.18 -15.72 8.98
N GLY A 60 1.00 -15.49 8.40
CA GLY A 60 1.33 -14.28 7.65
C GLY A 60 1.57 -13.08 8.55
N ALA A 61 2.46 -12.16 8.14
CA ALA A 61 2.72 -10.92 8.87
C ALA A 61 1.48 -10.02 9.03
N ASP A 62 0.48 -10.22 8.18
CA ASP A 62 -0.81 -9.53 8.19
C ASP A 62 -1.93 -10.32 8.88
N GLY A 63 -1.64 -11.48 9.47
CA GLY A 63 -2.62 -12.31 10.17
C GLY A 63 -3.68 -12.96 9.27
N ARG A 64 -3.49 -12.99 7.94
CA ARG A 64 -4.48 -13.52 6.99
C ARG A 64 -4.26 -14.96 6.56
N GLY A 65 -3.33 -15.66 7.20
CA GLY A 65 -3.00 -17.03 6.87
C GLY A 65 -2.04 -17.12 5.69
N GLY A 66 -1.86 -18.33 5.19
CA GLY A 66 -0.94 -18.59 4.08
C GLY A 66 -0.92 -20.06 3.68
N VAL A 67 -0.10 -20.37 2.69
CA VAL A 67 0.12 -21.74 2.22
C VAL A 67 1.62 -22.01 2.18
N GLU A 68 2.03 -23.17 2.69
CA GLU A 68 3.38 -23.70 2.59
C GLU A 68 3.33 -25.15 2.12
N GLY A 69 3.81 -25.40 0.90
CA GLY A 69 3.67 -26.71 0.25
C GLY A 69 2.19 -27.09 0.10
N ALA A 70 1.81 -28.22 0.69
CA ALA A 70 0.42 -28.70 0.73
C ALA A 70 -0.33 -28.28 2.01
N THR A 71 0.30 -27.51 2.90
CA THR A 71 -0.27 -27.11 4.18
C THR A 71 -0.89 -25.73 4.07
N GLU A 72 -2.16 -25.62 4.43
CA GLU A 72 -2.86 -24.35 4.57
C GLU A 72 -2.84 -23.89 6.04
N PHE A 73 -2.45 -22.64 6.27
CA PHE A 73 -2.48 -21.99 7.56
C PHE A 73 -3.64 -21.01 7.62
N PRO A 74 -4.54 -21.13 8.62
CA PRO A 74 -5.75 -20.33 8.65
C PRO A 74 -5.46 -18.87 8.99
N ALA A 75 -6.34 -17.98 8.50
CA ALA A 75 -6.37 -16.59 8.90
C ALA A 75 -6.73 -16.43 10.39
N LEU A 76 -6.06 -15.50 11.06
CA LEU A 76 -6.38 -15.05 12.41
C LEU A 76 -7.40 -13.90 12.41
N ILE A 77 -7.61 -13.29 11.24
CA ILE A 77 -8.53 -12.17 11.01
C ILE A 77 -9.56 -12.57 9.97
N THR A 78 -10.82 -12.30 10.25
CA THR A 78 -11.93 -12.48 9.31
C THR A 78 -12.58 -11.12 9.05
N GLY A 79 -12.38 -10.57 7.86
CA GLY A 79 -12.84 -9.21 7.54
C GLY A 79 -12.08 -8.17 8.36
N ALA A 80 -12.82 -7.36 9.14
CA ALA A 80 -12.28 -6.33 10.01
C ALA A 80 -12.26 -6.74 11.50
N ALA A 81 -12.40 -8.04 11.81
CA ALA A 81 -12.42 -8.52 13.18
C ALA A 81 -11.46 -9.70 13.38
N PRO A 82 -10.84 -9.81 14.57
CA PRO A 82 -10.17 -11.04 14.99
C PRO A 82 -11.12 -12.23 14.92
N ARG A 83 -10.63 -13.37 14.43
CA ARG A 83 -11.37 -14.64 14.45
C ARG A 83 -11.56 -15.18 15.87
N PHE A 84 -10.67 -14.79 16.78
CA PHE A 84 -10.64 -15.25 18.15
C PHE A 84 -10.89 -14.07 19.09
N ASP A 85 -11.82 -14.25 20.03
CA ASP A 85 -11.77 -13.46 21.25
C ASP A 85 -10.56 -13.89 22.08
N ARG A 86 -10.26 -13.14 23.15
CA ARG A 86 -9.10 -13.38 24.00
C ARG A 86 -9.11 -14.80 24.60
N THR A 87 -10.28 -15.31 24.98
CA THR A 87 -10.43 -16.63 25.62
C THR A 87 -10.15 -17.75 24.62
N ALA A 88 -10.73 -17.65 23.42
CA ALA A 88 -10.48 -18.60 22.34
C ALA A 88 -9.02 -18.56 21.87
N LEU A 89 -8.38 -17.38 21.86
CA LEU A 89 -6.95 -17.26 21.56
C LEU A 89 -6.10 -17.96 22.63
N ALA A 90 -6.46 -17.81 23.92
CA ALA A 90 -5.79 -18.51 25.01
C ALA A 90 -5.87 -20.03 24.83
N ALA A 91 -7.08 -20.56 24.56
CA ALA A 91 -7.29 -21.99 24.35
C ALA A 91 -6.50 -22.52 23.14
N ALA A 92 -6.45 -21.76 22.04
CA ALA A 92 -5.68 -22.14 20.86
C ALA A 92 -4.17 -22.21 21.14
N LEU A 93 -3.62 -21.22 21.84
CA LEU A 93 -2.18 -21.12 22.08
C LEU A 93 -1.72 -22.05 23.20
N LEU A 94 -2.44 -22.11 24.32
CA LEU A 94 -2.00 -22.82 25.52
C LEU A 94 -2.36 -24.32 25.44
N GLU A 95 -3.54 -24.63 24.91
CA GLU A 95 -4.12 -25.99 24.95
C GLU A 95 -4.19 -26.64 23.56
N GLY A 96 -4.06 -25.86 22.49
CA GLY A 96 -4.24 -26.36 21.13
C GLY A 96 -5.70 -26.62 20.79
N THR A 97 -6.63 -25.82 21.31
CA THR A 97 -8.07 -25.94 21.03
C THR A 97 -8.53 -24.82 20.10
N GLY A 98 -9.08 -25.17 18.94
CA GLY A 98 -9.57 -24.21 17.95
C GLY A 98 -10.86 -23.49 18.39
N ALA A 99 -11.20 -22.41 17.70
CA ALA A 99 -12.44 -21.66 17.94
C ALA A 99 -13.73 -22.48 17.75
N ASP A 100 -13.63 -23.59 17.02
CA ASP A 100 -14.71 -24.57 16.82
C ASP A 100 -14.69 -25.71 17.85
N GLY A 101 -13.82 -25.63 18.86
CA GLY A 101 -13.64 -26.63 19.91
C GLY A 101 -12.84 -27.86 19.51
N ARG A 102 -12.38 -27.97 18.25
CA ARG A 102 -11.57 -29.12 17.80
C ARG A 102 -10.12 -28.95 18.20
N THR A 103 -9.43 -30.07 18.43
CA THR A 103 -7.98 -30.07 18.64
C THR A 103 -7.26 -29.61 17.38
N LEU A 104 -6.36 -28.63 17.55
CA LEU A 104 -5.51 -28.11 16.51
C LEU A 104 -4.40 -29.11 16.18
N SER A 105 -3.96 -29.09 14.91
CA SER A 105 -2.84 -29.89 14.43
C SER A 105 -1.58 -29.66 15.28
N SER A 106 -0.79 -30.71 15.51
CA SER A 106 0.51 -30.60 16.17
C SER A 106 1.54 -29.76 15.40
N ALA A 107 1.24 -29.44 14.13
CA ALA A 107 1.99 -28.47 13.34
C ALA A 107 1.85 -27.03 13.87
N MET A 108 0.79 -26.71 14.63
CA MET A 108 0.68 -25.47 15.38
C MET A 108 1.26 -25.68 16.79
N PRO A 109 2.41 -25.06 17.13
CA PRO A 109 3.01 -25.22 18.44
C PRO A 109 2.07 -24.70 19.54
N ARG A 110 2.23 -25.26 20.74
CA ARG A 110 1.58 -24.72 21.94
C ARG A 110 2.56 -23.73 22.55
N TYR A 111 2.08 -22.66 23.14
CA TYR A 111 2.94 -21.59 23.63
C TYR A 111 2.83 -21.47 25.14
N ARG A 112 3.97 -21.25 25.81
CA ARG A 112 4.01 -20.77 27.19
C ARG A 112 4.30 -19.29 27.17
N THR A 113 3.41 -18.52 27.78
CA THR A 113 3.47 -17.07 27.89
C THR A 113 2.69 -16.64 29.13
N ASP A 114 2.99 -15.46 29.67
CA ASP A 114 2.18 -14.89 30.74
C ASP A 114 0.89 -14.21 30.19
N PRO A 115 -0.10 -13.93 31.06
CA PRO A 115 -1.36 -13.32 30.66
C PRO A 115 -1.20 -11.94 30.00
N ALA A 116 -0.24 -11.11 30.44
CA ALA A 116 -0.07 -9.77 29.89
C ALA A 116 0.46 -9.82 28.45
N THR A 117 1.37 -10.73 28.16
CA THR A 117 1.84 -10.98 26.80
C THR A 117 0.72 -11.55 25.91
N LEU A 118 -0.15 -12.40 26.43
CA LEU A 118 -1.32 -12.89 25.68
C LEU A 118 -2.31 -11.76 25.35
N ASP A 119 -2.57 -10.87 26.31
CA ASP A 119 -3.44 -9.71 26.10
C ASP A 119 -2.81 -8.71 25.11
N ALA A 120 -1.48 -8.56 25.12
CA ALA A 120 -0.74 -7.78 24.13
C ALA A 120 -0.87 -8.38 22.72
N LEU A 121 -0.72 -9.70 22.58
CA LEU A 121 -0.91 -10.40 21.31
C LEU A 121 -2.34 -10.24 20.77
N HIS A 122 -3.36 -10.39 21.62
CA HIS A 122 -4.75 -10.19 21.22
C HIS A 122 -4.99 -8.76 20.72
N ALA A 123 -4.48 -7.76 21.45
CA ALA A 123 -4.55 -6.36 21.04
C ALA A 123 -3.84 -6.11 19.71
N TYR A 124 -2.70 -6.75 19.46
CA TYR A 124 -2.01 -6.64 18.18
C TYR A 124 -2.78 -7.30 17.02
N ILE A 125 -3.39 -8.47 17.22
CA ILE A 125 -4.23 -9.12 16.20
C ILE A 125 -5.49 -8.26 15.90
N ALA A 126 -6.08 -7.63 16.92
CA ALA A 126 -7.15 -6.65 16.73
C ALA A 126 -6.66 -5.43 15.94
N ALA A 127 -5.49 -4.88 16.31
CA ALA A 127 -4.88 -3.79 15.56
C ALA A 127 -4.52 -4.20 14.12
N LEU A 128 -4.16 -5.46 13.84
CA LEU A 128 -3.98 -5.97 12.49
C LEU A 128 -5.31 -6.08 11.73
N ALA A 129 -6.41 -6.41 12.41
CA ALA A 129 -7.73 -6.40 11.78
C ALA A 129 -8.14 -4.97 11.39
N ASP A 130 -7.82 -4.00 12.24
CA ASP A 130 -8.08 -2.58 12.03
C ASP A 130 -7.14 -1.95 10.99
N ALA A 131 -5.84 -2.26 11.07
CA ALA A 131 -4.78 -1.72 10.19
C ALA A 131 -4.67 -2.48 8.86
N GLY A 132 -5.10 -3.75 8.85
CA GLY A 132 -4.99 -4.68 7.73
C GLY A 132 -5.80 -4.27 6.52
N GLY A 133 -6.61 -3.22 6.61
CA GLY A 133 -7.21 -2.55 5.47
C GLY A 133 -8.25 -3.42 4.79
N ILE A 134 -9.49 -2.94 4.82
CA ILE A 134 -10.41 -2.95 3.68
C ILE A 134 -9.66 -3.37 2.39
N GLY A 135 -9.89 -4.60 1.91
CA GLY A 135 -9.41 -5.08 0.60
C GLY A 135 -8.11 -5.88 0.49
N VAL A 136 -7.54 -6.39 1.57
CA VAL A 136 -6.54 -7.48 1.50
C VAL A 136 -7.18 -8.75 2.06
N ALA A 137 -7.04 -9.88 1.38
CA ALA A 137 -7.57 -11.20 1.76
C ALA A 137 -6.48 -12.28 1.67
N ALA A 138 -6.75 -13.46 2.25
CA ALA A 138 -5.79 -14.57 2.28
C ALA A 138 -5.25 -14.96 0.89
N GLY A 139 -6.11 -14.89 -0.14
CA GLY A 139 -5.76 -15.20 -1.53
C GLY A 139 -6.02 -14.07 -2.53
N ALA A 140 -6.37 -12.87 -2.07
CA ALA A 140 -6.72 -11.77 -2.99
C ALA A 140 -6.30 -10.39 -2.48
N LEU A 141 -5.97 -9.51 -3.42
CA LEU A 141 -5.85 -8.07 -3.23
C LEU A 141 -6.98 -7.40 -3.99
N HIS A 142 -7.93 -6.84 -3.25
CA HIS A 142 -9.07 -6.15 -3.81
C HIS A 142 -8.70 -4.73 -4.20
N ILE A 143 -9.00 -4.35 -5.44
CA ILE A 143 -8.73 -3.05 -6.02
C ILE A 143 -10.05 -2.44 -6.46
N THR A 144 -10.31 -1.17 -6.12
CA THR A 144 -11.49 -0.49 -6.67
C THR A 144 -11.20 -0.22 -8.15
N PRO A 145 -12.07 -0.63 -9.08
CA PRO A 145 -11.89 -0.37 -10.50
C PRO A 145 -11.94 1.13 -10.82
N PRO A 146 -11.44 1.55 -12.00
CA PRO A 146 -11.61 2.93 -12.46
C PRO A 146 -13.10 3.30 -12.52
N SER A 147 -13.42 4.54 -12.14
CA SER A 147 -14.80 5.06 -12.23
C SER A 147 -15.27 5.20 -13.68
N ASP A 148 -14.35 5.49 -14.61
CA ASP A 148 -14.61 5.52 -16.04
C ASP A 148 -14.79 4.08 -16.60
N PRO A 149 -15.98 3.73 -17.11
CA PRO A 149 -16.25 2.42 -17.70
C PRO A 149 -15.34 2.08 -18.88
N ALA A 150 -14.90 3.07 -19.66
CA ALA A 150 -14.04 2.85 -20.82
C ALA A 150 -12.65 2.30 -20.39
N ARG A 151 -12.14 2.78 -19.24
CA ARG A 151 -10.83 2.37 -18.70
C ARG A 151 -10.87 1.06 -17.94
N ARG A 152 -12.06 0.64 -17.47
CA ARG A 152 -12.21 -0.54 -16.61
C ARG A 152 -11.74 -1.83 -17.29
N ALA A 153 -12.04 -2.01 -18.58
CA ALA A 153 -11.63 -3.21 -19.32
C ALA A 153 -10.10 -3.30 -19.48
N ALA A 154 -9.45 -2.19 -19.86
CA ALA A 154 -8.00 -2.12 -20.01
C ALA A 154 -7.25 -2.29 -18.68
N PHE A 155 -7.80 -1.75 -17.59
CA PHE A 155 -7.26 -1.94 -16.24
C PHE A 155 -7.40 -3.40 -15.78
N ALA A 156 -8.58 -4.01 -15.97
CA ALA A 156 -8.83 -5.42 -15.64
C ALA A 156 -7.87 -6.34 -16.40
N ALA A 157 -7.70 -6.14 -17.71
CA ALA A 157 -6.77 -6.91 -18.52
C ALA A 157 -5.31 -6.81 -18.02
N GLY A 158 -4.90 -5.64 -17.53
CA GLY A 158 -3.59 -5.46 -16.91
C GLY A 158 -3.42 -6.23 -15.60
N LEU A 159 -4.45 -6.29 -14.75
CA LEU A 159 -4.43 -7.13 -13.54
C LEU A 159 -4.47 -8.62 -13.86
N ASP A 160 -5.19 -9.03 -14.91
CA ASP A 160 -5.24 -10.41 -15.36
C ASP A 160 -3.88 -10.90 -15.89
N GLU A 161 -3.12 -10.03 -16.56
CA GLU A 161 -1.71 -10.30 -16.90
C GLU A 161 -0.88 -10.53 -15.64
N ALA A 162 -0.94 -9.61 -14.68
CA ALA A 162 -0.20 -9.76 -13.42
C ALA A 162 -0.59 -11.03 -12.64
N ASN A 163 -1.86 -11.43 -12.70
CA ASN A 163 -2.33 -12.69 -12.12
C ASN A 163 -1.77 -13.92 -12.83
N ARG A 164 -1.65 -13.89 -14.17
CA ARG A 164 -1.00 -14.96 -14.95
C ARG A 164 0.50 -15.05 -14.66
N GLU A 165 1.14 -13.95 -14.32
CA GLU A 165 2.53 -13.89 -13.85
C GLU A 165 2.72 -14.35 -12.39
N GLY A 166 1.64 -14.76 -11.70
CA GLY A 166 1.69 -15.33 -10.35
C GLY A 166 1.12 -14.43 -9.24
N GLY A 167 0.63 -13.24 -9.59
CA GLY A 167 0.06 -12.29 -8.63
C GLY A 167 1.10 -11.71 -7.67
N ALA A 168 0.69 -11.38 -6.43
CA ALA A 168 1.57 -10.85 -5.40
C ALA A 168 1.54 -11.74 -4.17
N TRP A 169 2.66 -12.45 -3.91
CA TRP A 169 2.89 -13.22 -2.69
C TRP A 169 1.78 -14.23 -2.36
N GLY A 170 1.30 -14.97 -3.37
CA GLY A 170 0.23 -15.95 -3.22
C GLY A 170 -1.19 -15.37 -3.30
N ARG A 171 -1.33 -14.07 -3.60
CA ARG A 171 -2.61 -13.38 -3.75
C ARG A 171 -2.84 -12.95 -5.20
N ARG A 172 -4.08 -13.11 -5.68
CA ARG A 172 -4.52 -12.56 -6.97
C ARG A 172 -5.09 -11.16 -6.83
N PHE A 173 -4.90 -10.30 -7.82
CA PHE A 173 -5.61 -9.03 -7.90
C PHE A 173 -7.05 -9.27 -8.31
N ALA A 174 -8.01 -8.67 -7.60
CA ALA A 174 -9.43 -8.78 -7.87
C ALA A 174 -10.07 -7.39 -7.85
N LEU A 175 -10.91 -7.09 -8.83
CA LEU A 175 -11.69 -5.85 -8.83
C LEU A 175 -12.91 -6.02 -7.93
N VAL A 176 -13.16 -5.06 -7.05
CA VAL A 176 -14.36 -5.02 -6.21
C VAL A 176 -15.01 -3.64 -6.28
N ASP A 177 -16.32 -3.60 -6.43
CA ASP A 177 -17.07 -2.35 -6.42
C ASP A 177 -17.44 -1.92 -4.98
N PRO A 178 -17.55 -0.61 -4.69
CA PRO A 178 -18.07 -0.13 -3.42
C PRO A 178 -19.47 -0.72 -3.13
N PRO A 179 -19.83 -0.98 -1.85
CA PRO A 179 -19.09 -0.64 -0.63
C PRO A 179 -18.05 -1.68 -0.22
N ALA A 180 -17.76 -2.67 -1.07
CA ALA A 180 -16.75 -3.67 -0.75
C ALA A 180 -15.38 -3.01 -0.59
N GLY A 181 -14.61 -3.53 0.36
CA GLY A 181 -13.33 -2.94 0.66
C GLY A 181 -12.24 -3.27 -0.34
N ALA A 182 -11.50 -2.25 -0.78
CA ALA A 182 -10.30 -2.33 -1.61
C ALA A 182 -9.08 -1.70 -0.93
N VAL A 183 -7.90 -2.29 -1.17
CA VAL A 183 -6.63 -1.81 -0.60
C VAL A 183 -6.16 -0.51 -1.25
N VAL A 184 -6.54 -0.28 -2.50
CA VAL A 184 -6.33 0.97 -3.24
C VAL A 184 -7.40 1.11 -4.32
N ALA A 185 -7.72 2.35 -4.69
CA ALA A 185 -8.60 2.64 -5.81
C ALA A 185 -7.79 2.93 -7.09
N ALA A 186 -8.21 2.38 -8.23
CA ALA A 186 -7.53 2.60 -9.50
C ALA A 186 -7.43 4.08 -9.87
N ASP A 187 -8.47 4.87 -9.59
CA ASP A 187 -8.46 6.31 -9.88
C ASP A 187 -7.41 7.08 -9.07
N GLU A 188 -7.11 6.65 -7.83
CA GLU A 188 -6.03 7.22 -7.01
C GLU A 188 -4.67 6.95 -7.67
N VAL A 189 -4.48 5.74 -8.22
CA VAL A 189 -3.25 5.35 -8.91
C VAL A 189 -3.11 6.09 -10.24
N VAL A 190 -4.20 6.18 -11.00
CA VAL A 190 -4.24 6.91 -12.29
C VAL A 190 -3.90 8.38 -12.06
N ALA A 191 -4.44 9.01 -11.01
CA ALA A 191 -4.13 10.40 -10.69
C ALA A 191 -2.65 10.60 -10.38
N GLY A 192 -2.06 9.76 -9.51
CA GLY A 192 -0.63 9.86 -9.19
C GLY A 192 0.28 9.62 -10.39
N LEU A 193 -0.07 8.67 -11.27
CA LEU A 193 0.69 8.42 -12.50
C LEU A 193 0.53 9.55 -13.52
N ALA A 194 -0.65 10.18 -13.60
CA ALA A 194 -0.87 11.31 -14.49
C ALA A 194 -0.04 12.52 -14.07
N GLU A 195 0.09 12.76 -12.76
CA GLU A 195 0.97 13.80 -12.19
C GLU A 195 2.44 13.51 -12.51
N ALA A 196 2.93 12.29 -12.18
CA ALA A 196 4.30 11.89 -12.51
C ALA A 196 4.59 11.94 -14.03
N ALA A 197 3.59 11.62 -14.87
CA ALA A 197 3.70 11.70 -16.32
C ALA A 197 3.74 13.15 -16.82
N ALA A 198 2.97 14.05 -16.21
CA ALA A 198 3.03 15.47 -16.49
C ALA A 198 4.41 16.05 -16.17
N GLU A 199 4.97 15.66 -15.02
CA GLU A 199 6.31 16.11 -14.63
C GLU A 199 7.39 15.62 -15.60
N ARG A 200 7.35 14.32 -15.92
CA ARG A 200 8.27 13.70 -16.87
C ARG A 200 8.16 14.36 -18.25
N ARG A 201 6.95 14.68 -18.70
CA ARG A 201 6.70 15.37 -19.96
C ARG A 201 7.34 16.75 -19.99
N ALA A 202 7.18 17.55 -18.93
CA ALA A 202 7.84 18.86 -18.85
C ALA A 202 9.38 18.74 -18.91
N ALA A 203 9.97 17.76 -18.23
CA ALA A 203 11.40 17.50 -18.30
C ALA A 203 11.90 17.12 -19.71
N LEU A 204 11.11 16.32 -20.44
CA LEU A 204 11.40 15.96 -21.84
C LEU A 204 11.32 17.18 -22.76
N ILE A 205 10.27 18.00 -22.62
CA ILE A 205 10.11 19.26 -23.35
C ILE A 205 11.32 20.15 -23.11
N ALA A 206 11.67 20.43 -21.85
CA ALA A 206 12.80 21.29 -21.51
C ALA A 206 14.13 20.74 -22.06
N THR A 207 14.30 19.42 -22.10
CA THR A 207 15.49 18.78 -22.69
C THR A 207 15.57 19.03 -24.18
N GLU A 208 14.48 18.86 -24.92
CA GLU A 208 14.46 19.13 -26.37
C GLU A 208 14.63 20.61 -26.69
N LEU A 209 14.03 21.51 -25.90
CA LEU A 209 14.22 22.96 -26.07
C LEU A 209 15.70 23.35 -25.87
N ARG A 210 16.34 22.86 -24.80
CA ARG A 210 17.78 23.09 -24.57
C ARG A 210 18.66 22.53 -25.68
N ARG A 211 18.34 21.35 -26.23
CA ARG A 211 19.06 20.76 -27.37
C ARG A 211 19.01 21.63 -28.62
N ARG A 212 17.95 22.43 -28.77
CA ARG A 212 17.73 23.37 -29.89
C ARG A 212 18.15 24.80 -29.56
N ASP A 213 18.73 25.02 -28.37
CA ASP A 213 19.06 26.33 -27.81
C ASP A 213 17.88 27.32 -27.73
N ILE A 214 16.67 26.78 -27.53
CA ILE A 214 15.46 27.56 -27.29
C ILE A 214 15.36 27.81 -25.78
N ARG A 215 15.38 29.08 -25.39
CA ARG A 215 15.32 29.52 -23.97
C ARG A 215 13.97 30.07 -23.54
N ALA A 216 13.15 30.48 -24.51
CA ALA A 216 11.82 31.02 -24.25
C ALA A 216 10.80 30.40 -25.20
N VAL A 217 9.60 30.12 -24.67
CA VAL A 217 8.48 29.56 -25.42
C VAL A 217 7.17 30.23 -25.03
N ALA A 218 6.23 30.30 -25.96
CA ALA A 218 4.83 30.63 -25.69
C ALA A 218 4.04 29.33 -25.49
N LEU A 219 2.99 29.36 -24.67
CA LEU A 219 2.04 28.24 -24.57
C LEU A 219 0.81 28.55 -25.43
N GLY A 220 0.50 27.67 -26.38
CA GLY A 220 -0.66 27.81 -27.27
C GLY A 220 -2.00 27.69 -26.55
N THR A 221 -1.99 27.08 -25.38
CA THR A 221 -3.10 27.08 -24.42
C THR A 221 -2.53 27.38 -23.04
N PRO A 222 -3.17 28.24 -22.23
CA PRO A 222 -2.74 28.46 -20.86
C PRO A 222 -2.68 27.14 -20.08
N ASP A 223 -1.52 26.86 -19.48
CA ASP A 223 -1.27 25.70 -18.62
C ASP A 223 -0.29 26.14 -17.51
N ASP A 224 -0.86 26.57 -16.39
CA ASP A 224 -0.09 27.13 -15.27
C ASP A 224 0.90 26.10 -14.70
N ALA A 225 0.50 24.83 -14.65
CA ALA A 225 1.34 23.75 -14.16
C ALA A 225 2.56 23.54 -15.06
N LEU A 226 2.35 23.44 -16.38
CA LEU A 226 3.47 23.35 -17.32
C LEU A 226 4.34 24.61 -17.27
N SER A 227 3.74 25.78 -17.09
CA SER A 227 4.47 27.06 -17.05
C SER A 227 5.47 27.07 -15.90
N VAL A 228 5.00 26.81 -14.68
CA VAL A 228 5.83 26.72 -13.47
C VAL A 228 6.95 25.68 -13.65
N MET A 229 6.60 24.50 -14.19
CA MET A 229 7.59 23.45 -14.42
C MET A 229 8.68 23.83 -15.42
N LEU A 230 8.34 24.54 -16.50
CA LEU A 230 9.30 24.98 -17.49
C LEU A 230 10.23 26.07 -16.92
N GLU A 231 9.68 27.00 -16.15
CA GLU A 231 10.44 28.04 -15.46
C GLU A 231 11.46 27.42 -14.47
N ASP A 232 11.02 26.46 -13.65
CA ASP A 232 11.89 25.69 -12.74
C ASP A 232 13.03 24.98 -13.50
N LEU A 233 12.79 24.62 -14.77
CA LEU A 233 13.75 23.98 -15.66
C LEU A 233 14.55 24.98 -16.52
N SER A 234 14.49 26.27 -16.18
CA SER A 234 15.18 27.39 -16.83
C SER A 234 14.76 27.61 -18.29
N VAL A 235 13.47 27.49 -18.57
CA VAL A 235 12.83 27.86 -19.84
C VAL A 235 11.79 28.94 -19.54
N ASP A 236 11.97 30.13 -20.10
CA ASP A 236 11.05 31.25 -19.90
C ASP A 236 9.74 31.03 -20.67
N VAL A 237 8.61 31.33 -20.04
CA VAL A 237 7.29 31.25 -20.68
C VAL A 237 6.83 32.67 -21.02
N LEU A 238 6.98 33.06 -22.28
CA LEU A 238 6.70 34.41 -22.77
C LEU A 238 5.62 34.39 -23.87
N PRO A 239 4.61 35.28 -23.82
CA PRO A 239 3.53 35.28 -24.79
C PRO A 239 3.97 35.64 -26.22
N ASP A 240 5.13 36.28 -26.38
CA ASP A 240 5.72 36.73 -27.65
C ASP A 240 7.00 35.97 -28.04
N ALA A 241 7.24 34.80 -27.46
CA ALA A 241 8.39 33.97 -27.83
C ALA A 241 8.33 33.49 -29.28
N GLY A 242 9.51 33.36 -29.91
CA GLY A 242 9.64 32.87 -31.30
C GLY A 242 9.37 31.37 -31.49
N ALA A 243 9.05 30.64 -30.43
CA ALA A 243 8.65 29.25 -30.47
C ALA A 243 7.44 29.05 -29.55
N GLN A 244 6.50 28.20 -29.95
CA GLN A 244 5.26 27.94 -29.23
C GLN A 244 5.08 26.44 -28.96
N ILE A 245 4.65 26.10 -27.76
CA ILE A 245 4.25 24.74 -27.38
C ILE A 245 2.74 24.62 -27.52
N GLU A 246 2.28 23.65 -28.31
CA GLU A 246 0.89 23.24 -28.39
C GLU A 246 0.72 21.87 -27.73
N ILE A 247 -0.21 21.77 -26.78
CA ILE A 247 -0.58 20.51 -26.11
C ILE A 247 -1.93 20.05 -26.68
N GLY A 248 -2.00 18.86 -27.23
CA GLY A 248 -3.26 18.30 -27.74
C GLY A 248 -3.06 16.97 -28.44
N ALA A 249 -4.00 16.56 -29.29
CA ALA A 249 -3.72 15.50 -30.26
C ALA A 249 -2.99 16.13 -31.46
N PRO A 250 -1.82 15.60 -31.92
CA PRO A 250 -1.26 14.27 -31.69
C PRO A 250 -0.05 14.28 -30.74
N GLY A 251 -0.12 14.99 -29.60
CA GLY A 251 0.93 15.06 -28.58
C GLY A 251 1.29 16.49 -28.19
N VAL A 252 2.49 16.66 -27.64
CA VAL A 252 3.11 17.97 -27.46
C VAL A 252 3.87 18.32 -28.72
N VAL A 253 3.57 19.47 -29.31
CA VAL A 253 4.17 19.95 -30.56
C VAL A 253 4.86 21.27 -30.31
N LEU A 254 6.10 21.40 -30.79
CA LEU A 254 6.81 22.67 -30.91
C LEU A 254 6.50 23.28 -32.28
N VAL A 255 6.09 24.54 -32.29
CA VAL A 255 5.88 25.35 -33.50
C VAL A 255 6.88 26.49 -33.48
N GLU A 256 7.79 26.52 -34.45
CA GLU A 256 8.81 27.57 -34.57
C GLU A 256 8.27 28.75 -35.41
N ALA A 257 8.94 29.92 -35.35
CA ALA A 257 8.48 31.15 -36.00
C ALA A 257 8.29 31.05 -37.53
N ASP A 258 8.98 30.11 -38.18
CA ASP A 258 8.86 29.82 -39.61
C ASP A 258 7.66 28.90 -39.95
N GLY A 259 6.91 28.45 -38.93
CA GLY A 259 5.79 27.53 -39.03
C GLY A 259 6.19 26.05 -38.98
N THR A 260 7.47 25.72 -38.77
CA THR A 260 7.95 24.34 -38.63
C THR A 260 7.33 23.69 -37.40
N ARG A 261 6.75 22.49 -37.56
CA ARG A 261 6.09 21.74 -36.49
C ARG A 261 6.87 20.47 -36.16
N THR A 262 7.30 20.31 -34.90
CA THR A 262 7.99 19.12 -34.42
C THR A 262 7.22 18.51 -33.24
N THR A 263 6.87 17.22 -33.30
CA THR A 263 6.37 16.49 -32.12
C THR A 263 7.49 16.29 -31.11
N LEU A 264 7.31 16.84 -29.91
CA LEU A 264 8.22 16.66 -28.76
C LEU A 264 7.87 15.39 -27.97
N VAL A 265 6.58 15.15 -27.75
CA VAL A 265 6.08 14.02 -26.93
C VAL A 265 4.81 13.47 -27.57
N ALA A 266 4.75 12.16 -27.84
CA ALA A 266 3.55 11.51 -28.35
C ALA A 266 2.47 11.37 -27.25
N PRO A 267 1.18 11.36 -27.58
CA PRO A 267 0.11 11.25 -26.60
C PRO A 267 0.04 9.80 -26.12
N PRO A 268 -0.16 9.56 -24.81
CA PRO A 268 -0.53 8.25 -24.35
C PRO A 268 -1.89 7.88 -24.93
N LYS A 269 -2.07 6.62 -25.34
CA LYS A 269 -3.42 6.09 -25.60
C LYS A 269 -4.13 5.93 -24.26
N ASP A 270 -5.42 6.29 -24.16
CA ASP A 270 -6.18 6.19 -22.90
C ASP A 270 -6.14 4.76 -22.30
N ASP A 271 -6.27 3.74 -23.15
CA ASP A 271 -6.15 2.33 -22.74
C ASP A 271 -4.76 2.00 -22.18
N ALA A 272 -3.71 2.65 -22.70
CA ALA A 272 -2.34 2.42 -22.27
C ALA A 272 -2.13 2.93 -20.84
N LEU A 273 -2.74 4.05 -20.45
CA LEU A 273 -2.65 4.55 -19.08
C LEU A 273 -3.34 3.60 -18.11
N ALA A 274 -4.54 3.11 -18.44
CA ALA A 274 -5.26 2.15 -17.61
C ALA A 274 -4.46 0.84 -17.42
N THR A 275 -3.90 0.27 -18.50
CA THR A 275 -3.04 -0.91 -18.41
C THR A 275 -1.74 -0.64 -17.64
N LEU A 276 -1.13 0.53 -17.82
CA LEU A 276 0.07 0.94 -17.08
C LEU A 276 -0.20 1.08 -15.58
N SER A 277 -1.33 1.67 -15.21
CA SER A 277 -1.76 1.80 -13.81
C SER A 277 -1.93 0.43 -13.16
N ALA A 278 -2.57 -0.52 -13.85
CA ALA A 278 -2.73 -1.89 -13.34
C ALA A 278 -1.36 -2.57 -13.09
N ARG A 279 -0.40 -2.40 -14.02
CA ARG A 279 0.97 -2.90 -13.85
C ARG A 279 1.71 -2.24 -12.69
N HIS A 280 1.52 -0.94 -12.48
CA HIS A 280 2.12 -0.23 -11.35
C HIS A 280 1.56 -0.72 -10.01
N VAL A 281 0.23 -0.92 -9.92
CA VAL A 281 -0.39 -1.56 -8.74
C VAL A 281 0.24 -2.91 -8.47
N ALA A 282 0.38 -3.75 -9.50
CA ALA A 282 0.95 -5.07 -9.35
C ALA A 282 2.40 -5.04 -8.86
N ARG A 283 3.25 -4.21 -9.48
CA ARG A 283 4.65 -4.02 -9.08
C ARG A 283 4.78 -3.48 -7.66
N ALA A 284 3.96 -2.50 -7.28
CA ALA A 284 3.94 -1.95 -5.93
C ALA A 284 3.54 -3.02 -4.90
N ALA A 285 2.52 -3.83 -5.20
CA ALA A 285 2.12 -4.94 -4.34
C ALA A 285 3.22 -5.99 -4.18
N ILE A 286 3.95 -6.31 -5.26
CA ILE A 286 5.10 -7.22 -5.22
C ILE A 286 6.23 -6.62 -4.36
N ALA A 287 6.55 -5.34 -4.55
CA ALA A 287 7.57 -4.66 -3.75
C ALA A 287 7.24 -4.62 -2.24
N CYS A 288 5.96 -4.53 -1.90
CA CYS A 288 5.49 -4.50 -0.52
C CYS A 288 5.64 -5.81 0.27
N GLY A 289 5.96 -6.93 -0.37
CA GLY A 289 6.09 -8.20 0.35
C GLY A 289 4.77 -8.78 0.82
N ARG A 290 4.85 -9.79 1.69
CA ARG A 290 3.68 -10.46 2.29
C ARG A 290 2.84 -9.55 3.19
N GLY A 291 3.41 -8.46 3.72
CA GLY A 291 2.77 -7.48 4.60
C GLY A 291 2.17 -6.28 3.87
N VAL A 292 1.66 -6.49 2.65
CA VAL A 292 1.07 -5.42 1.84
C VAL A 292 -0.07 -4.72 2.58
N THR A 293 0.02 -3.39 2.64
CA THR A 293 -0.98 -2.49 3.23
C THR A 293 -1.23 -1.34 2.27
N ARG A 294 -2.32 -0.60 2.44
CA ARG A 294 -2.56 0.64 1.67
C ARG A 294 -1.39 1.61 1.77
N ARG A 295 -0.85 1.83 2.98
CA ARG A 295 0.29 2.71 3.19
C ARG A 295 1.53 2.25 2.42
N CYS A 296 1.83 0.95 2.45
CA CYS A 296 2.95 0.41 1.68
C CYS A 296 2.73 0.60 0.18
N LEU A 297 1.53 0.25 -0.32
CA LEU A 297 1.19 0.35 -1.74
C LEU A 297 1.35 1.77 -2.26
N LEU A 298 0.82 2.77 -1.54
CA LEU A 298 0.94 4.17 -1.96
C LEU A 298 2.39 4.66 -1.91
N GLY A 299 3.18 4.24 -0.91
CA GLY A 299 4.61 4.55 -0.86
C GLY A 299 5.37 3.96 -2.05
N ALA A 300 5.16 2.66 -2.31
CA ALA A 300 5.79 1.98 -3.44
C ALA A 300 5.33 2.54 -4.80
N LEU A 301 4.07 2.96 -4.93
CA LEU A 301 3.57 3.63 -6.14
C LEU A 301 4.24 4.99 -6.38
N ALA A 302 4.53 5.75 -5.32
CA ALA A 302 5.25 7.02 -5.43
C ALA A 302 6.74 6.81 -5.82
N ASP A 303 7.35 5.72 -5.37
CA ASP A 303 8.75 5.39 -5.69
C ASP A 303 8.92 4.78 -7.09
N LEU A 304 7.85 4.24 -7.68
CA LEU A 304 7.87 3.71 -9.04
C LEU A 304 8.05 4.85 -10.04
N ARG A 305 9.28 5.00 -10.51
CA ARG A 305 9.58 5.87 -11.65
C ARG A 305 8.85 5.34 -12.89
N LEU A 306 8.29 6.25 -13.68
CA LEU A 306 7.90 5.95 -15.05
C LEU A 306 9.17 5.56 -15.83
N GLU A 307 9.38 4.26 -16.00
CA GLU A 307 10.40 3.71 -16.90
C GLU A 307 10.15 4.24 -18.33
N PRO A 308 11.22 4.50 -19.11
CA PRO A 308 11.11 5.06 -20.46
C PRO A 308 10.38 4.16 -21.46
#